data_AF-A0A4Q5RLU1-F1
#
_entry.id   AF-A0A4Q5RLU1-F1
#
_cell.length_a   1.000
_cell.length_b   1.000
_cell.length_c   1.000
_cell.angle_alpha   90.00
_cell.angle_beta   90.00
_cell.angle_gamma   90.00
#
_symmetry.space_group_name_H-M   'P 1'
#
loop_
_entity.id
_entity.type
_entity.pdbx_description
1 polymer ?
#
loop_
_entity_poly.entity_id
_entity_poly.type
_entity_poly.pdbx_seq_one_letter_code
_entity_poly.pdbx_strand_id
1 'polypeptide(L)'
;MPRQYNNALWPQYLEEQGIQVSMDGKGRALDNVWIERFWKSLKYDRVYVNPADDGFELYEGVQNHISYYHDKIHHTTRETPNHRYEKSLPTAA
;
A
#
# COMPACT_ATOMS: atom_id res chain seq x y z
N MET A 1 24.24 4.05 3.66
CA MET A 1 22.97 4.51 3.08
C MET A 1 22.07 4.98 4.21
N PRO A 2 21.68 6.26 4.29
CA PRO A 2 20.64 6.67 5.23
C PRO A 2 19.36 5.90 4.90
N ARG A 3 18.67 5.42 5.93
CA ARG A 3 17.35 4.79 5.78
C ARG A 3 16.41 5.82 5.14
N GLN A 4 15.82 5.49 3.99
CA GLN A 4 15.06 6.43 3.14
C GLN A 4 14.03 7.26 3.94
N TYR A 5 13.36 6.64 4.90
CA TYR A 5 12.33 7.27 5.73
C TYR A 5 12.83 7.91 7.04
N ASN A 6 14.11 7.78 7.40
CA ASN A 6 14.71 8.44 8.57
C ASN A 6 15.62 9.62 8.18
N ASN A 7 15.66 10.00 6.90
CA ASN A 7 16.30 11.25 6.50
C ASN A 7 15.46 12.42 7.04
N ALA A 8 16.09 13.42 7.66
CA ALA A 8 15.42 14.62 8.19
C ALA A 8 14.54 15.34 7.16
N LEU A 9 14.84 15.23 5.86
CA LEU A 9 14.02 15.81 4.79
C LEU A 9 12.61 15.22 4.70
N TRP A 10 12.44 13.94 5.06
CA TRP A 10 11.15 13.25 4.89
C TRP A 10 10.11 13.65 5.96
N PRO A 11 10.44 13.65 7.27
CA PRO A 11 9.53 14.17 8.29
C PRO A 11 9.19 15.65 8.10
N GLN A 12 10.17 16.48 7.71
CA GLN A 12 9.95 17.91 7.44
C GLN A 12 8.90 18.13 6.36
N TYR A 13 9.03 17.43 5.23
CA TYR A 13 8.03 17.51 4.16
C TYR A 13 6.62 17.09 4.62
N LEU A 14 6.52 16.03 5.43
CA LEU A 14 5.23 15.55 5.91
C LEU A 14 4.59 16.51 6.91
N GLU A 15 5.39 17.15 7.78
CA GLU A 15 4.92 18.23 8.67
C GLU A 15 4.39 19.43 7.88
N GLU A 16 5.06 19.84 6.80
CA GLU A 16 4.59 20.92 5.91
C GLU A 16 3.24 20.59 5.25
N GLN A 17 2.98 19.31 4.97
CA GLN A 17 1.69 18.83 4.45
C GLN A 17 0.64 18.57 5.54
N GLY A 18 0.96 18.83 6.81
CA GLY A 18 0.06 18.56 7.95
C GLY A 18 -0.16 17.06 8.22
N ILE A 19 0.71 16.19 7.73
CA ILE A 19 0.61 14.74 7.87
C ILE A 19 1.36 14.29 9.13
N GLN A 20 0.64 13.68 10.06
CA GLN A 20 1.24 13.14 11.28
C GLN A 20 1.93 11.79 11.01
N VAL A 21 3.19 11.66 11.44
CA VAL A 21 3.99 10.45 11.23
C VAL A 21 4.35 9.81 12.56
N SER A 22 3.99 8.54 12.77
CA SER A 22 4.43 7.77 13.92
C SER A 22 5.76 7.08 13.61
N MET A 23 6.88 7.69 14.01
CA MET A 23 8.20 7.07 13.86
C MET A 23 8.53 6.02 14.94
N ASP A 24 7.76 5.99 16.04
CA ASP A 24 7.99 5.07 17.16
C ASP A 24 7.61 3.61 16.79
N GLY A 25 8.35 2.65 17.36
CA GLY A 25 8.22 1.21 17.05
C GLY A 25 6.96 0.54 17.63
N LYS A 26 6.21 1.26 18.46
CA LYS A 26 5.05 0.74 19.21
C LYS A 26 3.82 0.67 18.30
N GLY A 27 3.27 -0.53 18.09
CA GLY A 27 2.04 -0.76 17.29
C GLY A 27 2.26 -1.13 15.82
N ARG A 28 3.45 -0.83 15.26
CA ARG A 28 3.78 -1.03 13.84
C ARG A 28 3.60 -2.44 13.31
N ALA A 29 3.78 -3.47 14.14
CA ALA A 29 3.66 -4.84 13.68
C ALA A 29 2.25 -5.13 13.13
N LEU A 30 1.20 -4.62 13.78
CA LEU A 30 -0.18 -4.80 13.30
C LEU A 30 -0.49 -3.91 12.10
N ASP A 31 0.02 -2.68 12.09
CA ASP A 31 -0.17 -1.74 10.99
C ASP A 31 0.52 -2.25 9.71
N ASN A 32 1.71 -2.83 9.85
CA ASN A 32 2.49 -3.37 8.74
C ASN A 32 1.96 -4.70 8.22
N VAL A 33 1.23 -5.49 9.02
CA VAL A 33 0.70 -6.80 8.59
C VAL A 33 -0.13 -6.67 7.31
N TRP A 34 -0.90 -5.59 7.16
CA TRP A 34 -1.73 -5.38 5.98
C TRP A 34 -0.90 -5.14 4.72
N ILE A 35 0.08 -4.23 4.79
CA ILE A 35 0.94 -3.92 3.63
C ILE A 35 1.84 -5.10 3.28
N GLU A 36 2.34 -5.84 4.27
CA GLU A 36 3.12 -7.07 4.05
C GLU A 36 2.29 -8.16 3.36
N ARG A 37 1.04 -8.37 3.78
CA ARG A 37 0.12 -9.32 3.13
C ARG A 37 -0.18 -8.92 1.69
N PHE A 38 -0.41 -7.63 1.44
CA PHE A 38 -0.62 -7.10 0.10
C PHE A 38 0.59 -7.36 -0.81
N TRP A 39 1.81 -7.05 -0.35
CA TRP A 39 3.01 -7.30 -1.13
C TRP A 39 3.24 -8.80 -1.38
N LYS A 40 2.88 -9.65 -0.42
CA LYS A 40 2.91 -11.09 -0.61
C LYS A 40 1.94 -11.52 -1.71
N SER A 41 0.67 -11.09 -1.68
CA SER A 41 -0.30 -11.46 -2.73
C SER A 41 0.12 -10.95 -4.10
N LEU A 42 0.56 -9.69 -4.22
CA LEU A 42 1.02 -9.14 -5.51
C LEU A 42 2.16 -9.98 -6.10
N LYS A 43 3.15 -10.34 -5.28
CA LYS A 43 4.29 -11.12 -5.74
C LYS A 43 3.88 -12.52 -6.19
N TYR A 44 3.11 -13.23 -5.37
CA TYR A 44 2.71 -14.61 -5.66
C TYR A 44 1.70 -14.71 -6.79
N ASP A 45 0.68 -13.86 -6.80
CA ASP A 45 -0.45 -13.98 -7.72
C ASP A 45 -0.14 -13.35 -9.09
N ARG A 46 0.75 -12.35 -9.16
CA ARG A 46 1.12 -11.66 -10.41
C ARG A 46 2.58 -11.86 -10.80
N VAL A 47 3.51 -11.35 -10.00
CA VAL A 47 4.91 -11.19 -10.43
C VAL A 47 5.60 -12.55 -10.67
N TYR A 48 5.38 -13.54 -9.81
CA TYR A 48 6.02 -14.85 -9.94
C TYR A 48 5.37 -15.74 -11.00
N VAL A 49 4.07 -15.54 -11.28
CA VAL A 49 3.33 -16.30 -12.29
C VAL A 49 3.49 -15.70 -13.68
N ASN A 50 3.79 -14.39 -13.76
CA ASN A 50 3.93 -13.64 -15.02
C ASN A 50 5.30 -12.95 -15.02
N PRO A 51 6.39 -13.67 -15.35
CA PRO A 51 7.69 -13.05 -15.53
C PRO A 51 7.60 -12.04 -16.68
N ALA A 52 8.00 -10.80 -16.41
CA ALA A 52 8.03 -9.74 -17.40
C ALA A 52 9.36 -9.75 -18.16
N ASP A 53 9.32 -9.50 -19.46
CA ASP A 53 10.49 -9.42 -20.32
C ASP A 53 11.22 -8.08 -20.16
N ASP A 54 10.50 -7.02 -19.80
CA ASP A 54 11.05 -5.69 -19.54
C ASP A 54 10.39 -4.96 -18.35
N GLY A 55 10.94 -3.77 -18.04
CA GLY A 55 10.46 -2.95 -16.94
C GLY A 55 9.11 -2.28 -17.18
N PHE A 56 8.73 -2.04 -18.44
CA PHE A 56 7.43 -1.44 -18.78
C PHE A 56 6.31 -2.46 -18.61
N GLU A 57 6.53 -3.68 -19.07
CA GLU A 57 5.60 -4.80 -18.88
C GLU A 57 5.41 -5.11 -17.39
N LEU A 58 6.50 -5.12 -16.60
CA LEU A 58 6.39 -5.29 -15.16
C LEU A 58 5.57 -4.17 -14.53
N TYR A 59 5.82 -2.91 -14.91
CA TYR A 59 5.11 -1.75 -14.40
C TYR A 59 3.61 -1.83 -14.69
N GLU A 60 3.24 -2.06 -15.96
CA GLU A 60 1.85 -2.21 -16.38
C GLU A 60 1.19 -3.42 -15.69
N GLY A 61 1.89 -4.55 -15.63
CA GLY A 61 1.43 -5.76 -14.97
C GLY A 61 1.16 -5.57 -13.48
N VAL A 62 2.00 -4.79 -12.78
CA VAL A 62 1.78 -4.42 -11.38
C VAL A 62 0.60 -3.46 -11.26
N GLN A 63 0.55 -2.41 -12.09
CA GLN A 63 -0.54 -1.43 -12.05
C GLN A 63 -1.91 -2.08 -12.26
N ASN A 64 -2.03 -2.96 -13.26
CA ASN A 64 -3.25 -3.70 -13.54
C ASN A 64 -3.66 -4.62 -12.38
N HIS A 65 -2.69 -5.28 -11.74
CA HIS A 65 -2.99 -6.13 -10.59
C HIS A 65 -3.43 -5.31 -9.36
N ILE A 66 -2.84 -4.13 -9.15
CA ILE A 66 -3.24 -3.23 -8.06
C ILE A 66 -4.69 -2.77 -8.25
N SER A 67 -5.07 -2.33 -9.46
CA SER A 67 -6.45 -1.97 -9.76
C SER A 67 -7.41 -3.14 -9.53
N TYR A 68 -7.06 -4.33 -10.03
CA TYR A 68 -7.84 -5.55 -9.76
C TYR A 68 -7.98 -5.84 -8.26
N TYR A 69 -6.89 -5.73 -7.49
CA TYR A 69 -6.89 -5.99 -6.05
C TYR A 69 -7.83 -5.04 -5.31
N HIS A 70 -7.85 -3.75 -5.69
CA HIS A 70 -8.69 -2.73 -5.08
C HIS A 70 -10.19 -2.87 -5.40
N ASP A 71 -10.53 -3.49 -6.54
CA ASP A 71 -11.92 -3.71 -6.97
C ASP A 71 -12.45 -5.10 -6.63
N LYS A 72 -11.58 -6.05 -6.27
CA LYS A 72 -11.96 -7.39 -5.84
C LYS A 72 -12.54 -7.39 -4.42
N ILE A 73 -13.58 -8.18 -4.21
CA ILE A 73 -14.08 -8.50 -2.86
C ILE A 73 -13.12 -9.47 -2.17
N HIS A 74 -12.55 -9.06 -1.03
CA HIS A 74 -11.66 -9.92 -0.25
C HIS A 74 -12.46 -10.74 0.76
N HIS A 75 -12.12 -12.01 0.90
CA HIS A 75 -12.80 -12.93 1.83
C HIS A 75 -12.71 -12.46 3.29
N THR A 76 -11.60 -11.82 3.69
CA THR A 76 -11.36 -11.36 5.06
C THR A 76 -12.26 -10.18 5.44
N THR A 77 -12.46 -9.24 4.51
CA THR A 77 -13.22 -8.00 4.75
C THR A 77 -14.66 -8.08 4.24
N ARG A 78 -14.96 -9.01 3.33
CA ARG A 78 -16.23 -9.18 2.59
C ARG A 78 -16.65 -7.94 1.79
N GLU A 79 -15.71 -7.05 1.50
CA GLU A 79 -15.89 -5.84 0.71
C GLU A 79 -14.62 -5.53 -0.08
N THR A 80 -14.71 -4.62 -1.05
CA THR A 80 -13.55 -4.15 -1.81
C THR A 80 -12.75 -3.13 -1.00
N PRO A 81 -11.41 -3.06 -1.14
CA PRO A 81 -10.60 -2.06 -0.47
C PRO A 81 -11.03 -0.64 -0.80
N ASN A 82 -11.39 -0.36 -2.05
CA ASN A 82 -11.90 0.95 -2.48
C ASN A 82 -13.17 1.33 -1.70
N HIS A 83 -14.16 0.44 -1.65
CA HIS A 83 -15.41 0.71 -0.92
C HIS A 83 -15.18 0.91 0.59
N ARG A 84 -14.26 0.14 1.18
CA ARG A 84 -13.89 0.30 2.59
C ARG A 84 -13.21 1.64 2.85
N TYR A 85 -12.32 2.06 1.95
CA TYR A 85 -11.66 3.36 2.02
C TYR A 85 -12.66 4.50 1.92
N GLU A 86 -13.57 4.46 0.95
CA GLU A 86 -14.64 5.45 0.78
C GLU A 86 -15.49 5.60 2.05
N LYS A 87 -15.89 4.50 2.70
CA LYS A 87 -16.61 4.53 3.98
C LYS A 87 -15.81 5.12 5.13
N SER A 88 -14.48 5.05 5.07
CA SER A 88 -13.59 5.59 6.11
C SER A 88 -13.36 7.09 5.96
N LEU A 89 -13.70 7.66 4.80
CA LEU A 89 -13.65 9.10 4.60
C LEU A 89 -14.66 9.76 5.54
N PRO A 90 -14.29 10.85 6.22
CA PRO A 90 -15.24 11.60 7.02
C PRO A 90 -16.37 12.07 6.11
N THR A 91 -17.62 11.79 6.49
CA THR A 91 -18.79 12.37 5.83
C THR A 91 -18.62 13.89 5.89
N ALA A 92 -18.52 14.54 4.72
CA ALA A 92 -18.50 16.00 4.66
C ALA A 92 -19.75 16.51 5.40
N ALA A 93 -19.54 17.24 6.49
CA ALA A 93 -20.58 17.91 7.26
C ALA A 93 -21.05 19.19 6.55
#